data_AF-A0A0Q0B1U3-F1
#
_entry.id   AF-A0A0Q0B1U3-F1
#
_cell.length_a   1.000
_cell.length_b   1.000
_cell.length_c   1.000
_cell.angle_alpha   90.00
_cell.angle_beta   90.00
_cell.angle_gamma   90.00
#
_symmetry.space_group_name_H-M   'P 1'
#
loop_
_entity.id
_entity.type
_entity.pdbx_description
1 polymer ?
#
loop_
_entity_poly.entity_id
_entity_poly.type
_entity_poly.pdbx_seq_one_letter_code
_entity_poly.pdbx_strand_id
1 'polypeptide(L)'
;MKDALAELISKISSGCMGDDEVLRVADEAAQAYADPQAFLSANPDINYDDTFPIPLGEWVVVGSLPETVLFQADTYADLFEQIVQSFGKDVTFNIKSKQLTKIEPLVALNRIQIQLSSMNKEMGGYTLMDFSQPLDDELQAVLVYGNDEARVLELAAAAGIHAAPSLQALRG
;
A
#
# COMPACT_ATOMS: atom_id res chain seq x y z
N MET A 1 17.79 7.14 -4.88
CA MET A 1 16.85 6.14 -4.32
C MET A 1 16.05 6.74 -3.16
N LYS A 2 16.70 7.20 -2.08
CA LYS A 2 16.01 7.82 -0.93
C LYS A 2 14.91 8.82 -1.28
N ASP A 3 15.21 9.83 -2.09
CA ASP A 3 14.21 10.86 -2.42
C ASP A 3 12.98 10.29 -3.16
N ALA A 4 13.21 9.31 -4.05
CA ALA A 4 12.13 8.62 -4.75
C ALA A 4 11.28 7.75 -3.79
N LEU A 5 11.93 7.08 -2.82
CA LEU A 5 11.23 6.33 -1.78
C LEU A 5 10.44 7.25 -0.86
N ALA A 6 10.99 8.39 -0.45
CA ALA A 6 10.29 9.37 0.38
C ALA A 6 9.05 9.92 -0.34
N GLU A 7 9.18 10.26 -1.62
CA GLU A 7 8.04 10.69 -2.43
C GLU A 7 7.00 9.57 -2.57
N LEU A 8 7.43 8.34 -2.84
CA LEU A 8 6.54 7.18 -2.96
C LEU A 8 5.75 6.95 -1.67
N ILE A 9 6.44 6.87 -0.53
CA ILE A 9 5.86 6.61 0.79
C ILE A 9 4.90 7.74 1.16
N SER A 10 5.27 9.01 0.91
CA SER A 10 4.38 10.16 1.11
C SER A 10 3.08 10.00 0.32
N LYS A 11 3.17 9.62 -0.97
CA LYS A 11 2.02 9.46 -1.86
C LYS A 11 1.11 8.29 -1.47
N ILE A 12 1.66 7.12 -1.15
CA ILE A 12 0.86 5.94 -0.74
C ILE A 12 0.30 6.07 0.67
N SER A 13 0.89 6.93 1.52
CA SER A 13 0.34 7.20 2.86
C SER A 13 -0.92 8.05 2.83
N SER A 14 -1.18 8.78 1.73
CA SER A 14 -2.30 9.72 1.59
C SER A 14 -2.45 10.72 2.75
N GLY A 15 -1.37 11.02 3.47
CA GLY A 15 -1.33 11.92 4.64
C GLY A 15 -1.46 11.22 6.00
N CYS A 16 -1.48 9.89 6.06
CA CYS A 16 -1.54 9.12 7.31
C CYS A 16 -0.17 9.05 8.04
N MET A 17 0.93 9.35 7.36
CA MET A 17 2.28 9.35 7.92
C MET A 17 2.84 10.78 7.99
N GLY A 18 3.56 11.10 9.05
CA GLY A 18 4.24 12.40 9.18
C GLY A 18 5.53 12.46 8.37
N ASP A 19 5.93 13.66 7.93
CA ASP A 19 7.10 13.84 7.05
C ASP A 19 8.40 13.23 7.63
N ASP A 20 8.64 13.38 8.94
CA ASP A 20 9.81 12.80 9.60
C ASP A 20 9.81 11.26 9.57
N GLU A 21 8.63 10.66 9.71
CA GLU A 21 8.47 9.21 9.64
C GLU A 21 8.70 8.70 8.21
N VAL A 22 8.11 9.37 7.22
CA VAL A 22 8.33 9.09 5.80
C VAL A 22 9.82 9.15 5.46
N LEU A 23 10.52 10.20 5.90
CA LEU A 23 11.95 10.38 5.64
C LEU A 23 12.81 9.32 6.32
N ARG A 24 12.44 8.89 7.53
CA ARG A 24 13.12 7.81 8.24
C ARG A 24 12.98 6.48 7.49
N VAL A 25 11.76 6.07 7.13
CA VAL A 25 11.53 4.82 6.41
C VAL A 25 12.24 4.83 5.05
N ALA A 26 12.18 5.94 4.32
CA ALA A 26 12.89 6.09 3.06
C ALA A 26 14.41 6.00 3.19
N ASP A 27 14.98 6.51 4.29
CA ASP A 27 16.41 6.39 4.58
C ASP A 27 16.82 4.95 4.89
N GLU A 28 16.09 4.28 5.78
CA GLU A 28 16.33 2.89 6.17
C GLU A 28 16.21 1.95 4.97
N ALA A 29 15.14 2.09 4.18
CA ALA A 29 14.94 1.31 2.96
C ALA A 29 16.05 1.59 1.94
N ALA A 30 16.48 2.84 1.75
CA ALA A 30 17.57 3.16 0.84
C ALA A 30 18.91 2.53 1.27
N GLN A 31 19.20 2.48 2.57
CA GLN A 31 20.37 1.77 3.10
C GLN A 31 20.27 0.26 2.85
N ALA A 32 19.09 -0.33 3.10
CA ALA A 32 18.82 -1.74 2.85
C ALA A 32 18.93 -2.11 1.36
N TYR A 33 18.51 -1.24 0.44
CA TYR A 33 18.73 -1.43 -1.01
C TYR A 33 20.20 -1.33 -1.41
N ALA A 34 20.98 -0.46 -0.75
CA ALA A 34 22.37 -0.22 -1.11
C ALA A 34 23.34 -1.31 -0.61
N ASP A 35 23.15 -1.79 0.62
CA ASP A 35 23.96 -2.84 1.22
C ASP A 35 23.13 -3.69 2.20
N PRO A 36 22.42 -4.73 1.72
CA PRO A 36 21.59 -5.57 2.56
C PRO A 36 22.34 -6.25 3.70
N GLN A 37 23.61 -6.65 3.47
CA GLN A 37 24.40 -7.36 4.47
C GLN A 37 24.84 -6.43 5.61
N ALA A 38 25.29 -5.23 5.28
CA ALA A 38 25.62 -4.22 6.28
C ALA A 38 24.37 -3.80 7.07
N PHE A 39 23.22 -3.65 6.40
CA PHE A 39 21.96 -3.31 7.04
C PHE A 39 21.52 -4.38 8.05
N LEU A 40 21.52 -5.67 7.68
CA LEU A 40 21.19 -6.76 8.60
C LEU A 40 22.18 -6.86 9.77
N SER A 41 23.47 -6.63 9.51
CA SER A 41 24.49 -6.65 10.57
C SER A 41 24.31 -5.51 11.58
N ALA A 42 23.82 -4.35 11.13
CA ALA A 42 23.51 -3.21 11.99
C ALA A 42 22.18 -3.36 12.74
N ASN A 43 21.28 -4.21 12.25
CA ASN A 43 19.93 -4.41 12.77
C ASN A 43 19.68 -5.91 13.08
N PRO A 44 20.31 -6.47 14.12
CA PRO A 44 20.25 -7.91 14.41
C PRO A 44 18.87 -8.41 14.84
N ASP A 45 17.96 -7.51 15.20
CA ASP A 45 16.58 -7.84 15.59
C ASP A 45 15.63 -8.02 14.39
N ILE A 46 16.08 -7.67 13.17
CA ILE A 46 15.27 -7.83 11.96
C ILE A 46 15.16 -9.31 11.59
N ASN A 47 13.91 -9.78 11.47
CA ASN A 47 13.58 -11.13 11.04
C ASN A 47 13.36 -11.19 9.52
N TYR A 48 14.42 -10.92 8.76
CA TYR A 48 14.44 -11.07 7.31
C TYR A 48 15.43 -12.15 6.89
N ASP A 49 15.01 -13.01 5.97
CA ASP A 49 15.86 -14.00 5.33
C ASP A 49 15.56 -14.11 3.82
N ASP A 50 16.28 -14.99 3.13
CA ASP A 50 16.18 -15.18 1.68
C ASP A 50 14.94 -15.99 1.24
N THR A 51 14.05 -16.36 2.18
CA THR A 51 12.78 -17.02 1.87
C THR A 51 11.67 -16.02 1.50
N PHE A 52 11.83 -14.76 1.89
CA PHE A 52 10.89 -13.70 1.51
C PHE A 52 10.91 -13.48 -0.01
N PRO A 53 9.74 -13.28 -0.64
CA PRO A 53 9.64 -13.14 -2.10
C PRO A 53 10.08 -11.75 -2.61
N ILE A 54 10.48 -10.85 -1.70
CA ILE A 54 10.85 -9.47 -1.98
C ILE A 54 12.25 -9.16 -1.41
N PRO A 55 13.01 -8.23 -2.04
CA PRO A 55 14.29 -7.79 -1.52
C PRO A 55 14.16 -7.04 -0.20
N LEU A 56 15.23 -7.06 0.62
CA LEU A 56 15.25 -6.42 1.94
C LEU A 56 14.83 -4.93 1.91
N GLY A 57 15.25 -4.17 0.89
CA GLY A 57 14.85 -2.77 0.76
C GLY A 57 13.34 -2.59 0.59
N GLU A 58 12.68 -3.45 -0.19
CA GLU A 58 11.22 -3.45 -0.34
C GLU A 58 10.55 -3.92 0.95
N TRP A 59 11.11 -4.95 1.60
CA TRP A 59 10.63 -5.45 2.88
C TRP A 59 10.66 -4.38 3.97
N VAL A 60 11.71 -3.55 4.03
CA VAL A 60 11.79 -2.42 4.97
C VAL A 60 10.70 -1.39 4.68
N VAL A 61 10.41 -1.09 3.41
CA VAL A 61 9.29 -0.19 3.07
C VAL A 61 7.98 -0.78 3.58
N VAL A 62 7.62 -1.98 3.12
CA VAL A 62 6.34 -2.63 3.41
C VAL A 62 6.15 -2.85 4.91
N GLY A 63 7.15 -3.40 5.60
CA GLY A 63 7.11 -3.68 7.02
C GLY A 63 7.11 -2.46 7.94
N SER A 64 7.42 -1.27 7.40
CA SER A 64 7.36 0.00 8.14
C SER A 64 6.06 0.77 7.92
N LEU A 65 5.22 0.36 6.97
CA LEU A 65 3.93 1.03 6.74
C LEU A 65 2.96 0.63 7.86
N PRO A 66 2.25 1.60 8.47
CA PRO A 66 1.21 1.28 9.44
C PRO A 66 -0.01 0.64 8.74
N GLU A 67 -0.83 -0.08 9.51
CA GLU A 67 -2.08 -0.72 9.06
C GLU A 67 -3.13 0.30 8.53
N THR A 68 -2.93 1.60 8.81
CA THR A 68 -3.74 2.68 8.24
C THR A 68 -3.32 3.08 6.83
N VAL A 69 -2.21 2.53 6.32
CA VAL A 69 -1.64 2.81 5.00
C VAL A 69 -1.59 1.53 4.16
N LEU A 70 -1.02 0.46 4.71
CA LEU A 70 -0.95 -0.85 4.06
C LEU A 70 -2.09 -1.72 4.58
N PHE A 71 -3.02 -2.06 3.68
CA PHE A 71 -4.16 -2.92 3.97
C PHE A 71 -3.86 -4.33 3.50
N GLN A 72 -4.01 -5.31 4.39
CA GLN A 72 -3.71 -6.71 4.14
C GLN A 72 -4.86 -7.59 4.60
N ALA A 73 -5.36 -8.46 3.74
CA ALA A 73 -6.48 -9.33 4.08
C ALA A 73 -6.65 -10.51 3.12
N ASP A 74 -7.20 -11.61 3.61
CA ASP A 74 -7.60 -12.76 2.78
C ASP A 74 -8.84 -12.51 1.91
N THR A 75 -9.68 -11.53 2.25
CA THR A 75 -10.93 -11.27 1.53
C THR A 75 -11.21 -9.80 1.28
N TYR A 76 -11.92 -9.48 0.19
CA TYR A 76 -12.36 -8.11 -0.08
C TYR A 76 -13.31 -7.52 0.97
N ALA A 77 -14.00 -8.37 1.74
CA ALA A 77 -14.83 -7.91 2.84
C ALA A 77 -13.93 -7.38 3.98
N ASP A 78 -12.92 -8.15 4.35
CA ASP A 78 -11.98 -7.79 5.42
C ASP A 78 -11.07 -6.62 5.00
N LEU A 79 -10.58 -6.63 3.75
CA LEU A 79 -9.84 -5.52 3.15
C LEU A 79 -10.65 -4.21 3.23
N PHE A 80 -11.92 -4.26 2.82
CA PHE A 80 -12.78 -3.08 2.86
C PHE A 80 -13.10 -2.64 4.30
N GLU A 81 -13.17 -3.57 5.24
CA GLU A 81 -13.35 -3.22 6.66
C GLU A 81 -12.14 -2.45 7.20
N GLN A 82 -10.92 -2.91 6.94
CA GLN A 82 -9.70 -2.17 7.32
C GLN A 82 -9.65 -0.79 6.67
N ILE A 83 -9.99 -0.71 5.38
CA ILE A 83 -10.11 0.56 4.67
C ILE A 83 -11.11 1.48 5.37
N VAL A 84 -12.32 1.02 5.72
CA VAL A 84 -13.29 1.88 6.43
C VAL A 84 -12.76 2.34 7.79
N GLN A 85 -12.03 1.48 8.51
CA GLN A 85 -11.45 1.80 9.82
C GLN A 85 -10.31 2.82 9.76
N SER A 86 -9.60 2.94 8.62
CA SER A 86 -8.55 3.95 8.46
C SER A 86 -9.11 5.37 8.27
N PHE A 87 -10.39 5.51 7.89
CA PHE A 87 -11.05 6.81 7.81
C PHE A 87 -11.67 7.22 9.15
N GLY A 88 -11.77 8.54 9.37
CA GLY A 88 -12.44 9.09 10.53
C GLY A 88 -13.92 8.70 10.61
N LYS A 89 -14.47 8.64 11.83
CA LYS A 89 -15.86 8.20 12.11
C LYS A 89 -16.95 9.00 11.39
N ASP A 90 -16.63 10.21 10.96
CA ASP A 90 -17.53 11.11 10.25
C ASP A 90 -17.62 10.81 8.74
N VAL A 91 -16.74 9.95 8.22
CA VAL A 91 -16.74 9.55 6.81
C VAL A 91 -17.80 8.48 6.59
N THR A 92 -18.74 8.77 5.69
CA THR A 92 -19.83 7.85 5.36
C THR A 92 -19.49 7.03 4.12
N PHE A 93 -19.59 5.71 4.25
CA PHE A 93 -19.48 4.75 3.16
C PHE A 93 -20.87 4.24 2.75
N ASN A 94 -21.16 4.16 1.45
CA ASN A 94 -22.47 3.72 0.94
C ASN A 94 -22.63 2.20 0.91
N ILE A 95 -21.51 1.47 0.97
CA ILE A 95 -21.47 0.01 1.05
C ILE A 95 -20.90 -0.42 2.41
N LYS A 96 -21.23 -1.63 2.84
CA LYS A 96 -20.72 -2.26 4.07
C LYS A 96 -19.93 -3.51 3.71
N SER A 97 -18.87 -3.82 4.47
CA SER A 97 -18.04 -5.02 4.28
C SER A 97 -18.86 -6.31 4.11
N LYS A 98 -19.88 -6.54 4.97
CA LYS A 98 -20.79 -7.69 4.88
C LYS A 98 -21.55 -7.84 3.54
N GLN A 99 -21.65 -6.79 2.73
CA GLN A 99 -22.28 -6.84 1.40
C GLN A 99 -21.33 -7.35 0.32
N LEU A 100 -20.04 -7.53 0.65
CA LEU A 100 -18.99 -8.07 -0.21
C LEU A 100 -18.73 -9.56 0.07
N THR A 101 -19.24 -10.10 1.18
CA THR A 101 -19.14 -11.53 1.50
C THR A 101 -19.87 -12.38 0.45
N LYS A 102 -19.20 -13.43 -0.06
CA LYS A 102 -19.70 -14.32 -1.14
C LYS A 102 -20.02 -13.61 -2.47
N ILE A 103 -19.50 -12.40 -2.66
CA ILE A 103 -19.52 -11.74 -3.96
C ILE A 103 -18.27 -12.18 -4.73
N GLU A 104 -18.41 -12.32 -6.04
CA GLU A 104 -17.28 -12.63 -6.92
C GLU A 104 -16.21 -11.51 -6.80
N PRO A 105 -14.90 -11.86 -6.75
CA PRO A 105 -13.78 -10.93 -6.59
C PRO A 105 -13.87 -9.64 -7.42
N LEU A 106 -14.06 -9.74 -8.73
CA LEU A 106 -14.10 -8.59 -9.62
C LEU A 106 -15.29 -7.67 -9.32
N VAL A 107 -16.46 -8.24 -9.03
CA VAL A 107 -17.63 -7.46 -8.62
C VAL A 107 -17.41 -6.78 -7.26
N ALA A 108 -16.79 -7.46 -6.30
CA ALA A 108 -16.50 -6.91 -4.98
C ALA A 108 -15.52 -5.72 -5.10
N LEU A 109 -14.39 -5.94 -5.78
CA LEU A 109 -13.36 -4.92 -6.00
C LEU A 109 -13.89 -3.72 -6.78
N ASN A 110 -14.73 -3.95 -7.80
CA ASN A 110 -15.36 -2.87 -8.56
C ASN A 110 -16.27 -2.00 -7.66
N ARG A 111 -17.00 -2.58 -6.71
CA ARG A 111 -17.81 -1.82 -5.75
C ARG A 111 -16.96 -0.98 -4.81
N ILE A 112 -15.87 -1.55 -4.30
CA ILE A 112 -14.90 -0.84 -3.46
C ILE A 112 -14.33 0.36 -4.23
N GLN A 113 -13.85 0.14 -5.46
CA GLN A 113 -13.26 1.20 -6.28
C GLN A 113 -14.26 2.30 -6.66
N ILE A 114 -15.54 1.97 -6.89
CA ILE A 114 -16.58 2.99 -7.12
C ILE A 114 -16.79 3.84 -5.86
N GLN A 115 -16.84 3.22 -4.68
CA GLN A 115 -16.97 3.94 -3.43
C GLN A 115 -15.77 4.88 -3.21
N LEU A 116 -14.54 4.38 -3.37
CA LEU A 116 -13.29 5.12 -3.18
C LEU A 116 -13.11 6.28 -4.17
N SER A 117 -13.44 6.07 -5.45
CA SER A 117 -13.32 7.13 -6.47
C SER A 117 -14.32 8.28 -6.28
N SER A 118 -15.40 8.05 -5.53
CA SER A 118 -16.39 9.10 -5.22
C SER A 118 -15.96 10.03 -4.08
N MET A 119 -14.93 9.65 -3.31
CA MET A 119 -14.43 10.34 -2.12
C MET A 119 -13.30 11.30 -2.50
N ASN A 120 -13.15 12.43 -1.81
CA ASN A 120 -12.09 13.43 -2.07
C ASN A 120 -11.91 13.78 -3.57
N LYS A 121 -12.98 14.29 -4.19
CA LYS A 121 -13.03 14.58 -5.64
C LYS A 121 -12.00 15.60 -6.11
N GLU A 122 -11.56 16.50 -5.25
CA GLU A 122 -10.52 17.49 -5.57
C GLU A 122 -9.18 16.83 -5.86
N MET A 123 -8.91 15.69 -5.23
CA MET A 123 -7.72 14.87 -5.44
C MET A 123 -7.93 13.74 -6.49
N GLY A 124 -9.05 13.76 -7.20
CA GLY A 124 -9.37 12.79 -8.25
C GLY A 124 -9.98 11.47 -7.76
N GLY A 125 -10.38 11.36 -6.49
CA GLY A 125 -10.79 10.08 -5.91
C GLY A 125 -9.65 9.37 -5.19
N TYR A 126 -9.96 8.26 -4.53
CA TYR A 126 -8.95 7.26 -4.18
C TYR A 126 -8.95 6.12 -5.20
N THR A 127 -7.76 5.73 -5.64
CA THR A 127 -7.48 4.49 -6.37
C THR A 127 -6.94 3.47 -5.37
N LEU A 128 -7.56 2.29 -5.32
CA LEU A 128 -7.00 1.15 -4.61
C LEU A 128 -5.91 0.54 -5.49
N MET A 129 -4.70 0.44 -4.96
CA MET A 129 -3.55 -0.06 -5.68
C MET A 129 -2.98 -1.28 -4.98
N ASP A 130 -2.81 -2.38 -5.72
CA ASP A 130 -1.96 -3.49 -5.30
C ASP A 130 -0.56 -2.94 -5.12
N PHE A 131 0.10 -3.28 -4.01
CA PHE A 131 1.38 -2.70 -3.64
C PHE A 131 2.29 -3.76 -3.03
N SER A 132 3.48 -3.92 -3.62
CA SER A 132 4.42 -5.01 -3.35
C SER A 132 3.80 -6.39 -3.56
N GLN A 133 4.52 -7.45 -3.19
CA GLN A 133 3.99 -8.81 -3.15
C GLN A 133 3.35 -9.07 -1.78
N PRO A 134 2.16 -9.69 -1.71
CA PRO A 134 1.58 -10.12 -0.46
C PRO A 134 2.52 -11.11 0.27
N LEU A 135 2.71 -10.90 1.57
CA LEU A 135 3.60 -11.73 2.40
C LEU A 135 2.82 -12.79 3.18
N ASP A 136 1.80 -12.36 3.92
CA ASP A 136 1.04 -13.22 4.85
C ASP A 136 -0.40 -13.49 4.36
N ASP A 137 -1.04 -12.49 3.75
CA ASP A 137 -2.43 -12.52 3.28
C ASP A 137 -2.53 -12.65 1.75
N GLU A 138 -3.72 -12.96 1.23
CA GLU A 138 -3.97 -13.01 -0.22
C GLU A 138 -3.94 -11.63 -0.91
N LEU A 139 -4.36 -10.56 -0.21
CA LEU A 139 -4.46 -9.20 -0.75
C LEU A 139 -3.53 -8.26 0.02
N GLN A 140 -2.86 -7.36 -0.71
CA GLN A 140 -2.03 -6.30 -0.15
C GLN A 140 -2.17 -5.03 -1.00
N ALA A 141 -2.72 -3.98 -0.41
CA ALA A 141 -3.06 -2.77 -1.14
C ALA A 141 -2.85 -1.49 -0.33
N VAL A 142 -2.71 -0.38 -1.04
CA VAL A 142 -2.64 0.99 -0.49
C VAL A 142 -3.69 1.88 -1.15
N LEU A 143 -4.02 2.99 -0.51
CA LEU A 143 -4.89 4.02 -1.09
C LEU A 143 -4.06 5.18 -1.62
N VAL A 144 -4.24 5.49 -2.89
CA VAL A 144 -3.55 6.58 -3.59
C VAL A 144 -4.57 7.56 -4.13
N TYR A 145 -4.27 8.86 -4.07
CA TYR A 145 -5.11 9.85 -4.76
C TYR A 145 -5.08 9.63 -6.26
N GLY A 146 -6.24 9.74 -6.94
CA GLY A 146 -6.33 9.53 -8.38
C GLY A 146 -5.41 10.45 -9.19
N ASN A 147 -5.17 11.68 -8.72
CA ASN A 147 -4.21 12.61 -9.32
C ASN A 147 -2.74 12.15 -9.20
N ASP A 148 -2.44 11.27 -8.24
CA ASP A 148 -1.09 10.79 -7.91
C ASP A 148 -0.79 9.41 -8.49
N GLU A 149 -1.79 8.70 -9.04
CA GLU A 149 -1.69 7.33 -9.56
C GLU A 149 -0.50 7.15 -10.51
N ALA A 150 -0.39 7.99 -11.53
CA ALA A 150 0.68 7.90 -12.52
C ALA A 150 2.08 8.08 -11.90
N ARG A 151 2.19 8.96 -10.90
CA ARG A 151 3.46 9.24 -10.22
C ARG A 151 3.85 8.10 -9.28
N VAL A 152 2.89 7.51 -8.58
CA VAL A 152 3.12 6.32 -7.76
C VAL A 152 3.63 5.15 -8.61
N LEU A 153 3.01 4.89 -9.77
CA LEU A 153 3.46 3.84 -10.68
C LEU A 153 4.90 4.04 -11.14
N GLU A 154 5.27 5.28 -11.50
CA GLU A 154 6.65 5.62 -11.90
C GLU A 154 7.66 5.39 -10.76
N LEU A 155 7.33 5.87 -9.55
CA LEU A 155 8.20 5.76 -8.39
C LEU A 155 8.35 4.32 -7.90
N ALA A 156 7.27 3.55 -7.88
CA ALA A 156 7.28 2.14 -7.52
C ALA A 156 8.14 1.35 -8.51
N ALA A 157 7.98 1.57 -9.81
CA ALA A 157 8.83 0.95 -10.84
C ALA A 157 10.31 1.33 -10.67
N ALA A 158 10.62 2.58 -10.34
CA ALA A 158 11.99 3.02 -10.08
C ALA A 158 12.61 2.39 -8.82
N ALA A 159 11.78 2.08 -7.81
CA ALA A 159 12.19 1.37 -6.60
C ALA A 159 12.21 -0.16 -6.76
N GLY A 160 11.71 -0.69 -7.89
CA GLY A 160 11.54 -2.12 -8.10
C GLY A 160 10.39 -2.74 -7.29
N ILE A 161 9.46 -1.92 -6.81
CA ILE A 161 8.29 -2.35 -6.03
C ILE A 161 7.13 -2.56 -7.00
N HIS A 162 6.44 -3.70 -6.89
CA HIS A 162 5.24 -3.93 -7.68
C HIS A 162 4.13 -2.94 -7.30
N ALA A 163 3.52 -2.28 -8.26
CA ALA A 163 2.33 -1.48 -8.03
C ALA A 163 1.41 -1.51 -9.25
N ALA A 164 0.11 -1.67 -9.02
CA ALA A 164 -0.90 -1.65 -10.08
C ALA A 164 -2.26 -1.23 -9.52
N PRO A 165 -3.12 -0.52 -10.27
CA PRO A 165 -4.50 -0.32 -9.84
C PRO A 165 -5.21 -1.67 -9.73
N SER A 166 -5.68 -2.03 -8.53
CA SER A 166 -6.14 -3.39 -8.22
C SER A 166 -7.25 -3.86 -9.16
N LEU A 167 -8.18 -2.96 -9.50
CA LEU A 167 -9.29 -3.29 -10.40
C LEU A 167 -8.82 -3.62 -11.82
N GLN A 168 -7.74 -2.99 -12.28
CA GLN A 168 -7.15 -3.25 -13.59
C GLN A 168 -6.36 -4.56 -13.57
N ALA A 169 -5.53 -4.76 -12.53
CA ALA A 169 -4.76 -5.99 -12.33
C ALA A 169 -5.65 -7.24 -12.32
N LEU A 170 -6.82 -7.16 -11.66
CA LEU A 170 -7.77 -8.28 -11.60
C LEU A 170 -8.51 -8.55 -12.93
N ARG A 171 -8.56 -7.59 -13.85
CA ARG A 171 -9.25 -7.75 -15.15
C ARG A 171 -8.39 -8.46 -16.21
N GLY A 172 -7.07 -8.49 -16.03
CA GLY A 172 -6.11 -9.02 -16.99
C GLY A 172 -5.62 -7.98 -18.00
#